data_AF-W6Q0B6-F1
#
_entry.id   AF-W6Q0B6-F1
#
_cell.length_a   1.000
_cell.length_b   1.000
_cell.length_c   1.000
_cell.angle_alpha   90.00
_cell.angle_beta   90.00
_cell.angle_gamma   90.00
#
_symmetry.space_group_name_H-M   'P 1'
#
loop_
_entity.id
_entity.type
_entity.pdbx_description
1 polymer ?
#
loop_
_entity_poly.entity_id
_entity_poly.type
_entity_poly.pdbx_seq_one_letter_code
_entity_poly.pdbx_strand_id
1 'polypeptide(L)'
;MKPGRATINVASKLGGEDDDIMNPLLGRNGPLDNEVIDPAGLNNPKSPWYITSAAPGHYDGLDSFDTPLKPYAVYGEDTVYEWSKITFHNCTHMTHEFVGTYGLGRSALN
;
A
#
# COMPACT_ATOMS: atom_id res chain seq x y z
N MET A 1 -3.72 22.32 -19.97
CA MET A 1 -4.06 21.13 -19.15
C MET A 1 -3.97 21.50 -17.69
N LYS A 2 -4.98 21.17 -16.87
CA LYS A 2 -4.85 21.29 -15.42
C LYS A 2 -4.04 20.07 -14.92
N PRO A 3 -3.07 20.23 -14.01
CA PRO A 3 -2.36 19.08 -13.44
C PRO A 3 -3.37 18.15 -12.75
N GLY A 4 -3.32 16.86 -13.08
CA GLY A 4 -4.12 15.83 -12.43
C GLY A 4 -3.73 15.73 -10.96
N ARG A 5 -4.70 15.78 -10.06
CA ARG A 5 -4.48 15.62 -8.62
C ARG A 5 -4.49 14.13 -8.30
N ALA A 6 -3.31 13.52 -8.18
CA ALA A 6 -3.19 12.20 -7.56
C ALA A 6 -3.40 12.35 -6.05
N THR A 7 -4.46 11.72 -5.53
CA THR A 7 -4.73 11.68 -4.08
C THR A 7 -4.30 10.31 -3.57
N ILE A 8 -3.52 10.29 -2.49
CA ILE A 8 -3.08 9.06 -1.84
C ILE A 8 -3.66 9.05 -0.44
N ASN A 9 -4.42 7.99 -0.17
CA ASN A 9 -4.96 7.73 1.16
C ASN A 9 -4.01 6.78 1.86
N VAL A 10 -3.26 7.30 2.84
CA VAL A 10 -2.42 6.49 3.71
C VAL A 10 -3.27 6.07 4.90
N ALA A 11 -3.54 4.78 5.02
CA ALA A 11 -4.21 4.22 6.18
C ALA A 11 -3.15 3.73 7.18
N SER A 12 -3.15 4.30 8.39
CA SER A 12 -2.47 3.74 9.56
C SER A 12 -3.54 3.35 10.58
N LYS A 13 -3.88 2.06 10.68
CA LYS A 13 -4.75 1.55 11.76
C LYS A 13 -3.84 0.90 12.80
N LEU A 14 -3.76 1.50 13.99
CA LEU A 14 -3.33 0.79 15.20
C LEU A 14 -4.55 -0.05 15.62
N GLY A 15 -4.35 -1.35 15.85
CA GLY A 15 -5.37 -2.40 15.86
C GLY A 15 -6.72 -2.06 16.48
N GLY A 16 -7.79 -2.56 15.84
CA GLY A 16 -9.17 -2.52 16.32
C GLY A 16 -10.11 -3.20 15.33
N GLU A 17 -10.88 -4.15 15.85
CA GLU A 17 -11.91 -5.04 15.24
C GLU A 17 -12.45 -4.52 13.90
N ASP A 18 -12.13 -5.25 12.83
CA ASP A 18 -12.80 -5.33 11.51
C ASP A 18 -11.89 -6.24 10.66
N ASP A 19 -11.94 -7.53 10.95
CA ASP A 19 -10.85 -8.50 10.70
C ASP A 19 -10.76 -9.04 9.27
N ASP A 20 -11.37 -8.36 8.28
CA ASP A 20 -11.32 -8.80 6.88
C ASP A 20 -10.28 -8.03 6.03
N ILE A 21 -9.60 -7.01 6.56
CA ILE A 21 -8.60 -6.22 5.80
C ILE A 21 -7.25 -5.95 6.50
N MET A 22 -7.08 -6.08 7.82
CA MET A 22 -5.85 -5.54 8.47
C MET A 22 -5.23 -6.42 9.55
N ASN A 23 -4.55 -7.47 9.09
CA ASN A 23 -3.35 -7.99 9.73
C ASN A 23 -2.18 -6.97 9.56
N PRO A 24 -1.08 -7.02 10.35
CA PRO A 24 0.16 -6.22 10.25
C PRO A 24 0.90 -6.49 8.92
N LEU A 25 0.23 -6.14 7.84
CA LEU A 25 0.60 -6.40 6.47
C LEU A 25 0.80 -5.06 5.80
N LEU A 26 1.78 -5.02 4.91
CA LEU A 26 2.02 -3.86 4.08
C LEU A 26 1.53 -4.16 2.69
N GLY A 27 0.84 -3.20 2.08
CA GLY A 27 0.22 -3.43 0.79
C GLY A 27 0.01 -2.16 0.00
N ARG A 28 0.02 -2.31 -1.32
CA ARG A 28 -0.40 -1.26 -2.24
C ARG A 28 -1.42 -1.83 -3.21
N ASN A 29 -2.55 -1.16 -3.30
CA ASN A 29 -3.54 -1.47 -4.31
C ASN A 29 -3.29 -0.68 -5.60
N GLY A 30 -3.83 -1.16 -6.71
CA GLY A 30 -4.03 -0.32 -7.89
C GLY A 30 -4.96 0.86 -7.57
N PRO A 31 -4.97 1.92 -8.40
CA PRO A 31 -5.96 2.97 -8.27
C PRO A 31 -7.37 2.37 -8.35
N LEU A 32 -8.20 2.65 -7.35
CA LEU A 32 -9.56 2.09 -7.27
C LEU A 32 -10.50 2.99 -6.48
N ASP A 33 -11.79 2.89 -6.76
CA ASP A 33 -12.86 3.53 -5.99
C ASP A 33 -13.98 2.52 -5.78
N ASN A 34 -14.46 2.40 -4.54
CA ASN A 34 -15.50 1.43 -4.15
C ASN A 34 -15.24 0.02 -4.71
N GLU A 35 -14.02 -0.49 -4.52
CA GLU A 35 -13.52 -1.79 -5.01
C GLU A 35 -13.43 -1.96 -6.54
N VAL A 36 -13.76 -0.93 -7.31
CA VAL A 36 -13.63 -0.93 -8.78
C VAL A 36 -12.27 -0.36 -9.17
N ILE A 37 -11.44 -1.19 -9.80
CA ILE A 37 -10.12 -0.81 -10.32
C ILE A 37 -10.30 0.23 -11.43
N ASP A 38 -9.51 1.31 -11.36
CA ASP A 38 -9.46 2.31 -12.42
C ASP A 38 -8.82 1.69 -13.68
N PRO A 39 -9.55 1.66 -14.82
CA PRO A 39 -9.03 1.08 -16.05
C PRO A 39 -7.82 1.83 -16.61
N ALA A 40 -7.58 3.09 -16.20
CA ALA A 40 -6.40 3.85 -16.59
C ALA A 40 -5.11 3.36 -15.89
N GLY A 41 -5.22 2.55 -14.83
CA GLY A 41 -4.07 2.09 -14.06
C GLY A 41 -3.20 3.26 -13.61
N LEU A 42 -1.89 3.20 -13.82
CA LEU A 42 -0.99 4.29 -13.43
C LEU A 42 -0.96 5.46 -14.44
N ASN A 43 -1.70 5.36 -15.55
CA ASN A 43 -1.74 6.38 -16.59
C ASN A 43 -2.82 7.43 -16.31
N ASN A 44 -2.52 8.38 -15.43
CA ASN A 44 -3.44 9.44 -14.98
C ASN A 44 -4.79 8.88 -14.45
N PRO A 45 -4.74 8.06 -13.38
CA PRO A 45 -5.95 7.55 -12.75
C PRO A 45 -6.82 8.68 -12.20
N LYS A 46 -8.13 8.46 -12.24
CA LYS A 46 -9.13 9.28 -11.56
C LYS A 46 -9.36 8.81 -10.12
N SER A 47 -9.07 7.54 -9.85
CA SER A 47 -9.20 6.96 -8.51
C SER A 47 -7.91 7.09 -7.68
N PRO A 48 -8.02 7.24 -6.35
CA PRO A 48 -6.85 7.32 -5.46
C PRO A 48 -6.13 5.98 -5.36
N TRP A 49 -4.89 6.02 -4.86
CA TRP A 49 -4.19 4.82 -4.42
C TRP A 49 -4.33 4.66 -2.91
N TYR A 50 -4.57 3.42 -2.49
CA TYR A 50 -4.56 3.02 -1.09
C TYR A 50 -3.24 2.32 -0.77
N ILE A 51 -2.54 2.87 0.21
CA ILE A 51 -1.26 2.35 0.69
C ILE A 51 -1.44 2.03 2.17
N THR A 52 -1.18 0.78 2.51
CA THR A 52 -1.16 0.29 3.89
C THR A 52 0.29 0.17 4.34
N SER A 53 0.61 0.77 5.47
CA SER A 53 1.93 0.70 6.09
C SER A 53 1.76 0.35 7.57
N ALA A 54 1.45 -0.93 7.86
CA ALA A 54 1.01 -1.37 9.18
C ALA A 54 1.99 -2.29 9.93
N ALA A 55 3.24 -2.39 9.47
CA ALA A 55 4.24 -3.33 10.01
C ALA A 55 5.49 -2.66 10.64
N PRO A 56 5.39 -1.69 11.58
CA PRO A 56 6.58 -1.04 12.15
C PRO A 56 7.34 -1.87 13.20
N GLY A 57 6.79 -2.99 13.69
CA GLY A 57 7.43 -3.84 14.71
C GLY A 57 6.62 -4.08 15.99
N HIS A 58 5.44 -4.71 15.90
CA HIS A 58 4.64 -5.09 17.08
C HIS A 58 5.14 -6.39 17.73
N TYR A 59 4.90 -6.59 19.02
CA TYR A 59 5.42 -7.75 19.77
C TYR A 59 4.80 -9.09 19.34
N ASP A 60 3.61 -9.07 18.75
CA ASP A 60 2.91 -10.27 18.27
C ASP A 60 3.48 -10.84 16.96
N GLY A 61 4.35 -10.09 16.28
CA GLY A 61 4.93 -10.54 15.02
C GLY A 61 4.32 -9.87 13.79
N LEU A 62 4.67 -10.44 12.63
CA LEU A 62 4.00 -10.24 11.36
C LEU A 62 3.02 -11.39 11.17
N ASP A 63 1.89 -11.08 10.55
CA ASP A 63 0.95 -12.08 10.08
C ASP A 63 1.15 -12.36 8.59
N SER A 64 0.54 -13.42 8.07
CA SER A 64 0.63 -13.78 6.64
C SER A 64 -0.61 -13.34 5.86
N PHE A 65 -0.44 -13.14 4.55
CA PHE A 65 -1.58 -12.89 3.65
C PHE A 65 -2.48 -14.12 3.48
N ASP A 66 -3.80 -13.88 3.47
CA ASP A 66 -4.76 -14.85 2.95
C ASP A 66 -4.73 -14.88 1.41
N THR A 67 -4.57 -16.08 0.85
CA THR A 67 -4.45 -16.27 -0.61
C THR A 67 -5.66 -17.01 -1.19
N PRO A 68 -6.10 -16.66 -2.41
CA PRO A 68 -5.51 -15.67 -3.31
C PRO A 68 -5.82 -14.22 -2.89
N LEU A 69 -4.85 -13.33 -3.12
CA LEU A 69 -5.04 -11.90 -2.90
C LEU A 69 -6.17 -11.36 -3.79
N LYS A 70 -6.79 -10.26 -3.34
CA LYS A 70 -7.80 -9.55 -4.13
C LYS A 70 -7.18 -9.04 -5.44
N PRO A 71 -7.92 -8.99 -6.56
CA PRO A 71 -7.39 -8.63 -7.88
C PRO A 71 -6.76 -7.24 -7.96
N TYR A 72 -7.14 -6.35 -7.03
CA TYR A 72 -6.61 -4.98 -6.97
C TYR A 72 -5.30 -4.87 -6.18
N ALA A 73 -4.85 -5.93 -5.50
CA ALA A 73 -3.58 -5.93 -4.77
C ALA A 73 -2.42 -5.98 -5.78
N VAL A 74 -1.56 -4.96 -5.75
CA VAL A 74 -0.41 -4.82 -6.67
C VAL A 74 0.92 -5.11 -5.97
N TYR A 75 0.95 -4.97 -4.64
CA TYR A 75 2.10 -5.30 -3.81
C TYR A 75 1.63 -5.75 -2.43
N GLY A 76 2.27 -6.77 -1.89
CA GLY A 76 2.13 -7.21 -0.50
C GLY A 76 3.49 -7.62 0.06
N GLU A 77 3.77 -7.21 1.30
CA GLU A 77 4.92 -7.67 2.09
C GLU A 77 4.45 -8.03 3.50
N ASP A 78 4.81 -9.24 3.94
CA ASP A 78 4.40 -9.85 5.19
C ASP A 78 5.56 -10.53 5.94
N THR A 79 6.80 -10.36 5.45
CA THR A 79 8.00 -11.01 6.00
C THR A 79 8.99 -10.04 6.65
N VAL A 80 8.81 -8.73 6.45
CA VAL A 80 9.73 -7.70 6.96
C VAL A 80 8.95 -6.58 7.67
N TYR A 81 9.46 -6.11 8.81
CA TYR A 81 8.97 -4.87 9.41
C TYR A 81 9.49 -3.66 8.63
N GLU A 82 8.61 -2.72 8.31
CA GLU A 82 8.92 -1.63 7.40
C GLU A 82 8.26 -0.31 7.83
N TRP A 83 8.73 0.77 7.21
CA TRP A 83 8.08 2.08 7.27
C TRP A 83 7.98 2.70 5.88
N SER A 84 7.01 3.60 5.72
CA SER A 84 6.80 4.32 4.46
C SER A 84 7.53 5.66 4.45
N LYS A 85 8.31 5.91 3.39
CA LYS A 85 8.87 7.23 3.09
C LYS A 85 8.12 7.87 1.94
N ILE A 86 7.68 9.11 2.13
CA ILE A 86 7.02 9.92 1.10
C ILE A 86 7.88 11.14 0.83
N THR A 87 8.27 11.34 -0.43
CA THR A 87 9.05 12.50 -0.87
C THR A 87 8.28 13.26 -1.94
N PHE A 88 7.92 14.51 -1.67
CA PHE A 88 7.32 15.40 -2.67
C PHE A 88 8.42 16.17 -3.40
N HIS A 89 8.56 15.94 -4.71
CA HIS A 89 9.57 16.62 -5.54
C HIS A 89 9.04 17.95 -6.06
N ASN A 90 7.75 18.01 -6.36
CA ASN A 90 7.01 19.20 -6.80
C ASN A 90 5.50 18.91 -6.78
N CYS A 91 4.68 19.85 -7.29
CA CYS A 91 3.22 19.72 -7.30
C CYS A 91 2.66 18.57 -8.16
N THR A 92 3.47 17.91 -8.99
CA THR A 92 3.04 16.80 -9.86
C THR A 92 3.87 15.54 -9.70
N HIS A 93 4.89 15.53 -8.84
CA HIS A 93 5.80 14.40 -8.65
C HIS A 93 5.99 14.11 -7.17
N MET A 94 5.73 12.86 -6.80
CA MET A 94 5.95 12.31 -5.47
C MET A 94 6.51 10.90 -5.62
N THR A 95 7.46 10.52 -4.76
CA THR A 95 7.95 9.15 -4.63
C THR A 95 7.54 8.58 -3.29
N HIS A 96 6.96 7.39 -3.31
CA HIS A 96 6.68 6.59 -2.12
C HIS A 96 7.57 5.35 -2.13
N GLU A 97 8.22 5.09 -1.01
CA GLU A 97 9.16 3.98 -0.81
C GLU A 97 8.74 3.21 0.43
N PHE A 98 8.76 1.89 0.34
CA PHE A 98 8.74 1.02 1.51
C PHE A 98 10.18 0.72 1.92
N VAL A 99 10.51 0.97 3.19
CA VAL A 99 11.86 0.80 3.74
C VAL A 99 11.82 -0.25 4.83
N GLY A 100 12.30 -1.45 4.50
CA GLY A 100 12.40 -2.57 5.43
C GLY A 100 13.55 -2.44 6.43
N THR A 101 13.38 -3.08 7.58
CA THR A 101 14.36 -3.15 8.68
C THR A 101 15.56 -4.04 8.36
N TYR A 102 15.45 -4.94 7.37
CA TYR A 102 16.55 -5.69 6.79
C TYR A 102 16.56 -5.52 5.26
N GLY A 103 17.74 -5.28 4.69
CA GLY A 103 17.89 -5.04 3.25
C GLY A 103 17.57 -6.28 2.43
N LEU A 104 16.57 -6.17 1.55
CA LEU A 104 16.02 -7.17 0.60
C LEU A 104 14.79 -7.93 1.13
N GLY A 105 13.64 -7.25 1.15
CA GLY A 105 12.32 -7.88 1.26
C GLY A 105 11.97 -8.69 0.03
N ARG A 106 11.24 -9.80 0.22
CA ARG A 106 10.88 -10.73 -0.85
C ARG A 106 9.44 -10.41 -1.28
N SER A 107 9.32 -9.58 -2.31
CA SER A 107 8.03 -9.21 -2.90
C SER A 107 7.26 -10.45 -3.36
N ALA A 108 6.10 -10.71 -2.75
CA ALA A 108 5.12 -11.60 -3.35
C ALA A 108 4.37 -10.80 -4.41
N LEU A 109 4.73 -10.99 -5.68
CA LEU A 109 3.96 -10.82 -6.93
C LEU A 109 4.94 -10.71 -8.13
N ASN A 110 4.74 -11.54 -9.16
CA ASN A 110 5.39 -11.49 -10.48
C ASN A 110 4.35 -11.09 -11.53
#